data_AF-A0A954WQD4-F1
#
_entry.id   AF-A0A954WQD4-F1
#
_cell.length_a   1.000
_cell.length_b   1.000
_cell.length_c   1.000
_cell.angle_alpha   90.00
_cell.angle_beta   90.00
_cell.angle_gamma   90.00
#
_symmetry.space_group_name_H-M   'P 1'
#
loop_
_entity.id
_entity.type
_entity.pdbx_description
1 polymer ?
#
loop_
_entity_poly.entity_id
_entity_poly.type
_entity_poly.pdbx_seq_one_letter_code
_entity_poly.pdbx_strand_id
1 'polypeptide(L)'
;MLQRIRFFRLPLAALLLTACRADAVVWARSDESTEKPKQAEIESLVLQLGDEHYIRRDQARARLVELGSIAFDALYVGTLNDDTEIKLQSAAILRGIEIELLHQEDSAEVRRELLRFDSISGAAKLDVIDRLAAFSDDVGRAALCRIARYDRSEFFSKMAALAVFETERPMTPERALRLIQTIEKELGPSKRTASEWLRCYSKFLADPFSTVTLWDDIVQAEAELYLDTMNSTHRALLKDLLHWHYLVMAQLGEDDHSQAAIVRIVPQMIQQPVDVIHQLDWLRDHEAWAAIDKVAEEHKQVIDANTLMKYQLAGALRQQGQNEESEKLANDAFAMSSESGVREIVSRALLQRAEFDWFENELQS
;
A
#
# COMPACT_ATOMS: atom_id res chain seq x y z
N MET A 1 -0.15 12.70 -12.46
CA MET A 1 -0.52 12.02 -11.20
C MET A 1 -1.98 12.31 -10.95
N LEU A 2 -2.85 11.39 -11.35
CA LEU A 2 -4.30 11.52 -11.25
C LEU A 2 -4.73 11.26 -9.80
N GLN A 3 -5.47 12.20 -9.20
CA GLN A 3 -6.10 12.04 -7.89
C GLN A 3 -7.04 10.83 -7.90
N ARG A 4 -6.80 9.88 -7.00
CA ARG A 4 -7.70 8.76 -6.72
C ARG A 4 -8.76 9.25 -5.73
N ILE A 5 -9.98 9.49 -6.19
CA ILE A 5 -11.16 9.62 -5.32
C ILE A 5 -12.18 8.59 -5.80
N ARG A 6 -12.36 7.51 -5.03
CA ARG A 6 -13.45 6.54 -5.23
C ARG A 6 -14.36 6.58 -4.02
N PHE A 7 -15.60 7.03 -4.21
CA PHE A 7 -16.63 7.09 -3.18
C PHE A 7 -17.15 5.68 -2.86
N PHE A 8 -17.01 5.25 -1.61
CA PHE A 8 -17.61 4.02 -1.10
C PHE A 8 -19.06 4.27 -0.63
N ARG A 9 -20.02 3.47 -1.11
CA ARG A 9 -21.35 3.31 -0.50
C ARG A 9 -21.74 1.83 -0.49
N LEU A 10 -22.19 1.33 0.67
CA LEU A 10 -22.57 -0.08 0.92
C LEU A 10 -23.94 -0.15 1.59
N PRO A 11 -24.80 -1.13 1.23
CA PRO A 11 -25.86 -1.59 2.10
C PRO A 11 -25.60 -3.02 2.63
N LEU A 12 -26.11 -3.22 3.86
CA LEU A 12 -26.00 -4.37 4.75
C LEU A 12 -27.08 -5.44 4.42
N ALA A 13 -26.74 -6.72 4.24
CA ALA A 13 -27.71 -7.82 4.38
C ALA A 13 -27.12 -9.26 4.49
N ALA A 14 -27.26 -9.81 5.71
CA ALA A 14 -27.74 -11.13 6.12
C ALA A 14 -27.33 -12.45 5.42
N LEU A 15 -26.67 -13.29 6.25
CA LEU A 15 -26.34 -14.72 6.14
C LEU A 15 -27.57 -15.64 6.01
N LEU A 16 -27.48 -16.68 5.17
CA LEU A 16 -28.19 -17.97 5.35
C LEU A 16 -27.32 -19.15 4.89
N LEU A 17 -26.82 -19.92 5.87
CA LEU A 17 -26.06 -21.15 5.70
C LEU A 17 -26.98 -22.34 5.38
N THR A 18 -26.69 -23.08 4.31
CA THR A 18 -27.17 -24.46 4.15
C THR A 18 -26.02 -25.36 3.69
N ALA A 19 -25.73 -26.37 4.49
CA ALA A 19 -24.71 -27.38 4.24
C ALA A 19 -25.29 -28.54 3.43
N CYS A 20 -24.61 -28.94 2.35
CA CYS A 20 -24.79 -30.24 1.71
C CYS A 20 -23.42 -30.94 1.66
N ARG A 21 -23.30 -32.04 2.41
CA ARG A 21 -22.22 -33.01 2.29
C ARG A 21 -22.51 -33.92 1.09
N ALA A 22 -21.52 -34.09 0.22
CA ALA A 22 -21.49 -35.20 -0.73
C ALA A 22 -20.16 -35.93 -0.54
N ASP A 23 -20.26 -37.19 -0.10
CA ASP A 23 -19.15 -38.13 -0.03
C ASP A 23 -18.75 -38.56 -1.45
N ALA A 24 -17.47 -38.43 -1.78
CA ALA A 24 -16.88 -39.09 -2.94
C ALA A 24 -15.61 -39.83 -2.49
N VAL A 25 -15.71 -41.16 -2.49
CA VAL A 25 -14.61 -42.09 -2.22
C VAL A 25 -13.76 -42.26 -3.47
N VAL A 26 -12.50 -41.82 -3.34
CA VAL A 26 -11.22 -42.44 -3.75
C VAL A 26 -11.21 -43.30 -5.02
N TRP A 27 -10.36 -42.89 -5.97
CA TRP A 27 -9.41 -43.79 -6.65
C TRP A 27 -8.04 -43.08 -6.71
N ALA A 28 -7.20 -43.34 -5.70
CA ALA A 28 -5.81 -42.89 -5.70
C ALA A 28 -4.98 -43.79 -6.62
N ARG A 29 -4.58 -43.24 -7.77
CA ARG A 29 -3.40 -43.71 -8.49
C ARG A 29 -2.18 -43.28 -7.68
N SER A 30 -1.35 -44.24 -7.32
CA SER A 30 -0.01 -44.00 -6.77
C SER A 30 0.88 -43.45 -7.88
N ASP A 31 0.88 -42.14 -8.06
CA ASP A 31 1.97 -41.44 -8.74
C ASP A 31 3.11 -41.26 -7.75
N GLU A 32 4.29 -41.67 -8.22
CA GLU A 32 5.60 -41.50 -7.63
C GLU A 32 5.75 -40.09 -7.04
N SER A 33 5.74 -39.99 -5.72
CA SER A 33 5.80 -38.69 -5.04
C SER A 33 7.17 -38.07 -5.23
N THR A 34 7.29 -37.16 -6.19
CA THR A 34 8.23 -36.04 -6.09
C THR A 34 7.83 -35.21 -4.88
N GLU A 35 8.23 -35.63 -3.68
CA GLU A 35 7.95 -34.89 -2.45
C GLU A 35 8.61 -33.51 -2.61
N LYS A 36 7.80 -32.45 -2.60
CA LYS A 36 8.31 -31.09 -2.67
C LYS A 36 9.28 -30.90 -1.49
N PRO A 37 10.48 -30.34 -1.73
CA PRO A 37 11.45 -30.13 -0.66
C PRO A 37 10.80 -29.32 0.46
N LYS A 38 11.02 -29.76 1.69
CA LYS A 38 10.44 -29.07 2.86
C LYS A 38 11.13 -27.72 3.00
N GLN A 39 10.38 -26.69 3.39
CA GLN A 39 10.92 -25.33 3.54
C GLN A 39 12.21 -25.28 4.40
N ALA A 40 12.27 -26.09 5.46
CA ALA A 40 13.45 -26.20 6.33
C ALA A 40 14.71 -26.73 5.60
N GLU A 41 14.54 -27.57 4.58
CA GLU A 41 15.65 -28.07 3.76
C GLU A 41 16.23 -26.94 2.90
N ILE A 42 15.35 -26.13 2.29
CA ILE A 42 15.75 -24.97 1.49
C ILE A 42 16.47 -23.93 2.35
N GLU A 43 15.94 -23.63 3.54
CA GLU A 43 16.58 -22.74 4.51
C GLU A 43 17.96 -23.26 4.94
N SER A 44 18.10 -24.57 5.14
CA SER A 44 19.41 -25.18 5.43
C SER A 44 20.40 -25.02 4.27
N LEU A 45 19.96 -25.18 3.03
CA LEU A 45 20.80 -24.95 1.84
C LEU A 45 21.26 -23.48 1.76
N VAL A 46 20.39 -22.51 2.10
CA VAL A 46 20.79 -21.10 2.13
C VAL A 46 21.88 -20.85 3.18
N LEU A 47 21.76 -21.45 4.37
CA LEU A 47 22.81 -21.34 5.40
C LEU A 47 24.13 -21.98 4.95
N GLN A 48 24.07 -23.09 4.21
CA GLN A 48 25.26 -23.76 3.68
C GLN A 48 26.03 -22.95 2.62
N LEU A 49 25.44 -21.86 2.09
CA LEU A 49 26.18 -20.92 1.24
C LEU A 49 27.33 -20.22 1.97
N GLY A 50 27.31 -20.17 3.30
CA GLY A 50 28.38 -19.63 4.15
C GLY A 50 29.31 -20.70 4.75
N ASP A 51 29.16 -21.98 4.42
CA ASP A 51 29.99 -23.05 5.01
C ASP A 51 31.48 -22.83 4.69
N GLU A 52 32.40 -23.09 5.62
CA GLU A 52 33.84 -22.92 5.41
C GLU A 52 34.38 -23.80 4.27
N HIS A 53 33.78 -24.96 4.04
CA HIS A 53 34.19 -25.93 3.03
C HIS A 53 33.59 -25.57 1.67
N TYR A 54 34.47 -25.22 0.71
CA TYR A 54 34.08 -24.85 -0.65
C TYR A 54 33.12 -25.85 -1.32
N ILE A 55 33.35 -27.16 -1.16
CA ILE A 55 32.53 -28.21 -1.77
C ILE A 55 31.08 -28.15 -1.28
N ARG A 56 30.86 -27.86 0.01
CA ARG A 56 29.50 -27.76 0.57
C ARG A 56 28.78 -26.53 0.06
N ARG A 57 29.48 -25.39 -0.02
CA ARG A 57 28.93 -24.15 -0.62
C ARG A 57 28.53 -24.38 -2.08
N ASP A 58 29.38 -25.03 -2.86
CA ASP A 58 29.14 -25.28 -4.28
C ASP A 58 27.94 -26.22 -4.50
N GLN A 59 27.83 -27.28 -3.69
CA GLN A 59 26.68 -28.19 -3.70
C GLN A 59 25.37 -27.48 -3.32
N ALA A 60 25.39 -26.67 -2.25
CA ALA A 60 24.23 -25.91 -1.82
C ALA A 60 23.78 -24.91 -2.89
N ARG A 61 24.73 -24.19 -3.50
CA ARG A 61 24.48 -23.28 -4.62
C ARG A 61 23.85 -24.01 -5.80
N ALA A 62 24.44 -25.12 -6.26
CA ALA A 62 23.90 -25.90 -7.37
C ALA A 62 22.47 -26.34 -7.09
N ARG A 63 22.21 -26.84 -5.87
CA ARG A 63 20.88 -27.27 -5.46
C ARG A 63 19.87 -26.13 -5.42
N LEU A 64 20.24 -24.95 -4.90
CA LEU A 64 19.36 -23.78 -4.87
C LEU A 64 19.04 -23.25 -6.27
N VAL A 65 19.98 -23.33 -7.22
CA VAL A 65 19.74 -23.00 -8.63
C VAL A 65 18.74 -23.99 -9.26
N GLU A 66 18.88 -25.29 -9.01
CA GLU A 66 17.93 -26.31 -9.49
C GLU A 66 16.51 -26.09 -8.96
N LEU A 67 16.38 -25.61 -7.71
CA LEU A 67 15.09 -25.34 -7.10
C LEU A 67 14.37 -24.13 -7.71
N GLY A 68 15.11 -23.19 -8.33
CA GLY A 68 14.54 -22.04 -9.02
C GLY A 68 13.59 -21.21 -8.15
N SER A 69 12.38 -20.95 -8.65
CA SER A 69 11.36 -20.13 -7.99
C SER A 69 10.91 -20.67 -6.62
N ILE A 70 11.08 -21.97 -6.36
CA ILE A 70 10.76 -22.59 -5.06
C ILE A 70 11.70 -22.07 -3.97
N ALA A 71 12.97 -21.82 -4.31
CA ALA A 71 13.97 -21.29 -3.37
C ALA A 71 13.92 -19.77 -3.19
N PHE A 72 13.09 -19.06 -3.98
CA PHE A 72 13.07 -17.61 -4.04
C PHE A 72 12.93 -16.94 -2.66
N ASP A 73 11.92 -17.34 -1.87
CA ASP A 73 11.65 -16.72 -0.57
C ASP A 73 12.80 -16.95 0.43
N ALA A 74 13.37 -18.16 0.46
CA ALA A 74 14.48 -18.48 1.34
C ALA A 74 15.77 -17.73 0.95
N LEU A 75 16.04 -17.63 -0.35
CA LEU A 75 17.16 -16.85 -0.87
C LEU A 75 16.99 -15.36 -0.61
N TYR A 76 15.76 -14.82 -0.70
CA TYR A 76 15.49 -13.42 -0.34
C TYR A 76 15.87 -13.16 1.12
N VAL A 77 15.43 -14.02 2.05
CA VAL A 77 15.87 -13.94 3.46
C VAL A 77 17.39 -14.03 3.59
N GLY A 78 18.03 -14.88 2.79
CA GLY A 78 19.50 -14.99 2.71
C GLY A 78 20.19 -13.67 2.34
N THR A 79 19.56 -12.81 1.53
CA THR A 79 20.13 -11.48 1.19
C THR A 79 20.16 -10.50 2.37
N LEU A 80 19.39 -10.77 3.42
CA LEU A 80 19.33 -9.95 4.62
C LEU A 80 20.24 -10.50 5.74
N ASN A 81 20.95 -11.61 5.50
CA ASN A 81 21.80 -12.26 6.50
C ASN A 81 23.01 -11.39 6.90
N ASP A 82 23.50 -11.53 8.12
CA ASP A 82 24.70 -10.82 8.59
C ASP A 82 25.99 -11.38 7.97
N ASP A 83 26.00 -12.68 7.61
CA ASP A 83 27.08 -13.30 6.86
C ASP A 83 27.12 -12.74 5.43
N THR A 84 28.23 -12.07 5.13
CA THR A 84 28.45 -11.43 3.82
C THR A 84 28.51 -12.46 2.68
N GLU A 85 29.02 -13.67 2.92
CA GLU A 85 29.06 -14.72 1.91
C GLU A 85 27.64 -15.21 1.61
N ILE A 86 26.85 -15.56 2.63
CA ILE A 86 25.43 -15.96 2.44
C ILE A 86 24.67 -14.87 1.68
N LYS A 87 24.85 -13.61 2.06
CA LYS A 87 24.23 -12.45 1.42
C LYS A 87 24.58 -12.33 -0.06
N LEU A 88 25.87 -12.33 -0.40
CA LEU A 88 26.34 -12.17 -1.77
C LEU A 88 25.94 -13.35 -2.66
N GLN A 89 26.06 -14.56 -2.14
CA GLN A 89 25.71 -15.80 -2.84
C GLN A 89 24.20 -15.86 -3.11
N SER A 90 23.37 -15.57 -2.09
CA SER A 90 21.91 -15.56 -2.23
C SER A 90 21.46 -14.50 -3.25
N ALA A 91 22.04 -13.30 -3.19
CA ALA A 91 21.75 -12.23 -4.15
C ALA A 91 22.17 -12.61 -5.59
N ALA A 92 23.27 -13.35 -5.75
CA ALA A 92 23.71 -13.82 -7.05
C ALA A 92 22.75 -14.87 -7.64
N ILE A 93 22.31 -15.83 -6.84
CA ILE A 93 21.37 -16.87 -7.28
C ILE A 93 20.01 -16.24 -7.63
N LEU A 94 19.47 -15.34 -6.79
CA LEU A 94 18.19 -14.68 -7.04
C LEU A 94 18.12 -13.93 -8.37
N ARG A 95 19.22 -13.29 -8.80
CA ARG A 95 19.28 -12.60 -10.09
C ARG A 95 19.09 -13.56 -11.27
N GLY A 96 19.51 -14.81 -11.13
CA GLY A 96 19.40 -15.85 -12.14
C GLY A 96 18.08 -16.63 -12.10
N ILE A 97 17.28 -16.49 -11.05
CA ILE A 97 15.97 -17.16 -10.97
C ILE A 97 14.98 -16.44 -11.90
N GLU A 98 14.46 -17.19 -12.87
CA GLU A 98 13.30 -16.80 -13.67
C GLU A 98 12.02 -17.10 -12.89
N ILE A 99 11.19 -16.08 -12.69
CA ILE A 99 9.88 -16.23 -12.08
C ILE A 99 8.84 -16.16 -13.18
N GLU A 100 8.03 -17.20 -13.29
CA GLU A 100 6.84 -17.16 -14.14
C GLU A 100 5.69 -16.49 -13.36
N LEU A 101 5.40 -15.23 -13.70
CA LEU A 101 4.24 -14.52 -13.15
C LEU A 101 2.92 -14.94 -13.80
N LEU A 102 2.96 -15.63 -14.94
CA LEU A 102 1.78 -16.09 -15.67
C LEU A 102 1.37 -17.48 -15.19
N HIS A 103 0.09 -17.68 -14.94
CA HIS A 103 -0.50 -18.99 -14.69
C HIS A 103 -1.42 -19.39 -15.85
N GLN A 104 -1.67 -20.69 -15.99
CA GLN A 104 -2.62 -21.20 -16.97
C GLN A 104 -4.07 -20.80 -16.66
N GLU A 105 -4.39 -20.61 -15.37
CA GLU A 105 -5.72 -20.21 -14.90
C GLU A 105 -5.99 -18.71 -15.07
N ASP A 106 -4.99 -17.91 -15.46
CA ASP A 106 -5.14 -16.47 -15.64
C ASP A 106 -6.07 -16.14 -16.82
N SER A 107 -6.94 -15.15 -16.64
CA SER A 107 -7.79 -14.65 -17.72
C SER A 107 -6.96 -14.03 -18.84
N ALA A 108 -7.55 -13.91 -20.03
CA ALA A 108 -6.87 -13.30 -21.18
C ALA A 108 -6.45 -11.84 -20.89
N GLU A 109 -7.25 -11.10 -20.10
CA GLU A 109 -6.93 -9.74 -19.69
C GLU A 109 -5.73 -9.70 -18.73
N VAL A 110 -5.69 -10.56 -17.71
CA VAL A 110 -4.56 -10.66 -16.77
C VAL A 110 -3.28 -11.03 -17.50
N ARG A 111 -3.34 -12.02 -18.39
CA ARG A 111 -2.20 -12.47 -19.19
C ARG A 111 -1.62 -11.34 -20.04
N ARG A 112 -2.49 -10.49 -20.62
CA ARG A 112 -2.06 -9.35 -21.43
C ARG A 112 -1.28 -8.32 -20.62
N GLU A 113 -1.71 -8.04 -19.39
CA GLU A 113 -1.01 -7.11 -18.50
C GLU A 113 0.34 -7.67 -18.03
N LEU A 114 0.38 -8.95 -17.67
CA LEU A 114 1.60 -9.59 -17.14
C LEU A 114 2.66 -9.89 -18.19
N LEU A 115 2.29 -10.07 -19.48
CA LEU A 115 3.23 -10.44 -20.55
C LEU A 115 4.48 -9.55 -20.64
N ARG A 116 4.34 -8.27 -20.29
CA ARG A 116 5.44 -7.29 -20.36
C ARG A 116 5.95 -6.83 -19.00
N PHE A 117 5.35 -7.32 -17.91
CA PHE A 117 5.58 -6.77 -16.57
C PHE A 117 7.07 -6.79 -16.17
N ASP A 118 7.78 -7.88 -16.47
CA ASP A 118 9.20 -8.01 -16.12
C ASP A 118 10.13 -7.15 -16.99
N SER A 119 9.67 -6.74 -18.17
CA SER A 119 10.45 -5.93 -19.13
C SER A 119 10.32 -4.43 -18.92
N ILE A 120 9.32 -3.99 -18.16
CA ILE A 120 9.02 -2.58 -17.90
C ILE A 120 9.52 -2.15 -16.51
N SER A 121 9.66 -0.85 -16.29
CA SER A 121 10.14 -0.29 -15.02
C SER A 121 9.44 1.03 -14.68
N GLY A 122 9.62 1.49 -13.44
CA GLY A 122 9.12 2.79 -12.98
C GLY A 122 7.59 2.92 -13.06
N ALA A 123 7.13 4.04 -13.60
CA ALA A 123 5.70 4.36 -13.70
C ALA A 123 4.90 3.31 -14.49
N ALA A 124 5.48 2.69 -15.52
CA ALA A 124 4.78 1.70 -16.32
C ALA A 124 4.40 0.45 -15.51
N LYS A 125 5.22 0.05 -14.52
CA LYS A 125 4.88 -1.04 -13.59
C LYS A 125 3.71 -0.66 -12.68
N LEU A 126 3.69 0.59 -12.18
CA LEU A 126 2.56 1.09 -11.40
C LEU A 126 1.27 1.07 -12.23
N ASP A 127 1.33 1.48 -13.49
CA ASP A 127 0.15 1.45 -14.36
C ASP A 127 -0.38 0.03 -14.57
N VAL A 128 0.49 -0.99 -14.61
CA VAL A 128 0.06 -2.40 -14.66
C VAL A 128 -0.61 -2.81 -13.35
N ILE A 129 -0.01 -2.49 -12.20
CA ILE A 129 -0.59 -2.77 -10.87
C ILE A 129 -1.99 -2.14 -10.77
N ASP A 130 -2.13 -0.90 -11.21
CA ASP A 130 -3.39 -0.16 -11.20
C ASP A 130 -4.45 -0.78 -12.12
N ARG A 131 -4.06 -1.22 -13.32
CA ARG A 131 -4.98 -1.92 -14.23
C ARG A 131 -5.42 -3.27 -13.70
N LEU A 132 -4.51 -4.04 -13.10
CA LEU A 132 -4.85 -5.31 -12.44
C LEU A 132 -5.82 -5.08 -11.27
N ALA A 133 -5.60 -4.05 -10.47
CA ALA A 133 -6.49 -3.68 -9.35
C ALA A 133 -7.85 -3.14 -9.81
N ALA A 134 -7.94 -2.63 -11.04
CA ALA A 134 -9.19 -2.10 -11.60
C ALA A 134 -10.09 -3.18 -12.23
N PHE A 135 -9.62 -4.42 -12.38
CA PHE A 135 -10.46 -5.51 -12.89
C PHE A 135 -11.61 -5.82 -11.94
N SER A 136 -12.78 -6.11 -12.50
CA SER A 136 -13.95 -6.54 -11.74
C SER A 136 -13.77 -7.93 -11.16
N ASP A 137 -14.61 -8.27 -10.19
CA ASP A 137 -14.77 -9.63 -9.65
C ASP A 137 -13.47 -10.31 -9.19
N ASP A 138 -12.54 -9.52 -8.67
CA ASP A 138 -11.31 -10.03 -8.05
C ASP A 138 -10.36 -10.76 -9.04
N VAL A 139 -10.56 -10.60 -10.35
CA VAL A 139 -9.79 -11.29 -11.40
C VAL A 139 -8.28 -10.95 -11.34
N GLY A 140 -7.93 -9.71 -11.00
CA GLY A 140 -6.54 -9.29 -10.87
C GLY A 140 -5.84 -9.67 -9.55
N ARG A 141 -6.57 -10.20 -8.55
CA ARG A 141 -6.03 -10.40 -7.18
C ARG A 141 -4.89 -11.39 -7.13
N ALA A 142 -5.03 -12.53 -7.81
CA ALA A 142 -4.00 -13.56 -7.82
C ALA A 142 -2.71 -13.05 -8.48
N ALA A 143 -2.84 -12.29 -9.57
CA ALA A 143 -1.70 -11.63 -10.22
C ALA A 143 -1.00 -10.65 -9.29
N LEU A 144 -1.75 -9.79 -8.59
CA LEU A 144 -1.18 -8.86 -7.62
C LEU A 144 -0.49 -9.57 -6.46
N CYS A 145 -1.05 -10.67 -5.94
CA CYS A 145 -0.41 -11.47 -4.89
C CYS A 145 0.92 -12.07 -5.36
N ARG A 146 1.00 -12.53 -6.62
CA ARG A 146 2.25 -13.03 -7.22
C ARG A 146 3.28 -11.93 -7.41
N ILE A 147 2.87 -10.73 -7.84
CA ILE A 147 3.77 -9.56 -7.91
C ILE A 147 4.26 -9.21 -6.51
N ALA A 148 3.37 -9.19 -5.51
CA ALA A 148 3.73 -8.91 -4.12
C ALA A 148 4.77 -9.90 -3.58
N ARG A 149 4.66 -11.18 -3.93
CA ARG A 149 5.63 -12.20 -3.52
C ARG A 149 6.96 -12.09 -4.28
N TYR A 150 6.90 -12.00 -5.60
CA TYR A 150 8.06 -12.28 -6.45
C TYR A 150 8.73 -11.06 -7.08
N ASP A 151 8.13 -9.87 -7.07
CA ASP A 151 8.80 -8.69 -7.63
C ASP A 151 10.10 -8.40 -6.86
N ARG A 152 11.19 -8.22 -7.60
CA ARG A 152 12.52 -7.99 -7.05
C ARG A 152 12.63 -6.63 -6.35
N SER A 153 11.79 -5.67 -6.75
CA SER A 153 11.70 -4.37 -6.09
C SER A 153 10.76 -4.46 -4.90
N GLU A 154 11.28 -4.15 -3.72
CA GLU A 154 10.46 -4.07 -2.50
C GLU A 154 9.33 -3.06 -2.64
N PHE A 155 9.58 -1.94 -3.36
CA PHE A 155 8.56 -0.94 -3.64
C PHE A 155 7.40 -1.52 -4.46
N PHE A 156 7.65 -2.14 -5.62
CA PHE A 156 6.57 -2.70 -6.45
C PHE A 156 5.87 -3.89 -5.78
N SER A 157 6.62 -4.68 -5.02
CA SER A 157 6.09 -5.75 -4.17
C SER A 157 5.06 -5.20 -3.17
N LYS A 158 5.40 -4.15 -2.41
CA LYS A 158 4.49 -3.50 -1.46
C LYS A 158 3.34 -2.75 -2.14
N MET A 159 3.58 -2.08 -3.26
CA MET A 159 2.51 -1.41 -4.04
C MET A 159 1.48 -2.41 -4.56
N ALA A 160 1.91 -3.60 -4.98
CA ALA A 160 1.00 -4.66 -5.39
C ALA A 160 0.17 -5.20 -4.21
N ALA A 161 0.78 -5.35 -3.03
CA ALA A 161 0.05 -5.70 -1.81
C ALA A 161 -0.99 -4.64 -1.44
N LEU A 162 -0.61 -3.36 -1.43
CA LEU A 162 -1.49 -2.23 -1.17
C LEU A 162 -2.68 -2.20 -2.14
N ALA A 163 -2.42 -2.41 -3.44
CA ALA A 163 -3.46 -2.50 -4.46
C ALA A 163 -4.46 -3.65 -4.23
N VAL A 164 -4.07 -4.72 -3.51
CA VAL A 164 -4.99 -5.80 -3.12
C VAL A 164 -5.99 -5.34 -2.05
N PHE A 165 -5.61 -4.48 -1.11
CA PHE A 165 -6.51 -4.12 -0.01
C PHE A 165 -7.15 -2.73 -0.11
N GLU A 166 -6.66 -1.84 -0.98
CA GLU A 166 -7.27 -0.52 -1.26
C GLU A 166 -8.55 -0.58 -2.10
N THR A 167 -8.70 -1.66 -2.81
CA THR A 167 -9.72 -1.91 -3.82
C THR A 167 -10.95 -2.52 -3.14
N GLU A 168 -12.12 -2.44 -3.78
CA GLU A 168 -13.42 -2.65 -3.12
C GLU A 168 -13.45 -3.90 -2.24
N ARG A 169 -13.82 -3.69 -0.96
CA ARG A 169 -13.89 -4.76 0.03
C ARG A 169 -14.89 -5.82 -0.44
N PRO A 170 -14.62 -7.11 -0.15
CA PRO A 170 -15.56 -8.16 -0.47
C PRO A 170 -16.87 -7.94 0.29
N MET A 171 -17.94 -7.74 -0.48
CA MET A 171 -19.31 -7.49 -0.01
C MET A 171 -19.93 -8.65 0.77
N THR A 172 -19.39 -9.85 0.59
CA THR A 172 -19.99 -11.11 1.06
C THR A 172 -18.94 -11.97 1.74
N PRO A 173 -19.31 -12.75 2.78
CA PRO A 173 -18.41 -13.70 3.41
C PRO A 173 -17.77 -14.68 2.42
N GLU A 174 -18.50 -15.11 1.39
CA GLU A 174 -18.00 -16.05 0.38
C GLU A 174 -16.91 -15.41 -0.49
N ARG A 175 -17.05 -14.12 -0.85
CA ARG A 175 -16.00 -13.39 -1.56
C ARG A 175 -14.77 -13.18 -0.67
N ALA A 176 -14.97 -12.87 0.61
CA ALA A 176 -13.89 -12.71 1.57
C ALA A 176 -13.09 -14.01 1.71
N LEU A 177 -13.77 -15.16 1.87
CA LEU A 177 -13.14 -16.46 1.98
C LEU A 177 -12.35 -16.84 0.72
N ARG A 178 -12.90 -16.58 -0.48
CA ARG A 178 -12.17 -16.81 -1.75
C ARG A 178 -10.91 -15.94 -1.84
N LEU A 179 -10.98 -14.69 -1.40
CA LEU A 179 -9.83 -13.79 -1.40
C LEU A 179 -8.76 -14.24 -0.41
N ILE A 180 -9.14 -14.65 0.80
CA ILE A 180 -8.22 -15.25 1.79
C ILE A 180 -7.51 -16.47 1.18
N GLN A 181 -8.26 -17.41 0.59
CA GLN A 181 -7.68 -18.60 -0.05
C GLN A 181 -6.74 -18.25 -1.20
N THR A 182 -7.07 -17.23 -1.99
CA THR A 182 -6.23 -16.74 -3.08
C THR A 182 -4.92 -16.16 -2.53
N ILE A 183 -4.99 -15.31 -1.51
CA ILE A 183 -3.82 -14.74 -0.86
C ILE A 183 -2.93 -15.86 -0.29
N GLU A 184 -3.50 -16.80 0.48
CA GLU A 184 -2.74 -17.89 1.08
C GLU A 184 -2.07 -18.79 0.03
N LYS A 185 -2.79 -19.14 -1.04
CA LYS A 185 -2.29 -19.95 -2.16
C LYS A 185 -1.08 -19.28 -2.84
N GLU A 186 -1.23 -18.00 -3.23
CA GLU A 186 -0.23 -17.31 -4.04
C GLU A 186 1.00 -16.89 -3.21
N LEU A 187 0.81 -16.52 -1.94
CA LEU A 187 1.92 -16.13 -1.06
C LEU A 187 2.78 -17.31 -0.60
N GLY A 188 2.21 -18.52 -0.52
CA GLY A 188 2.93 -19.70 -0.04
C GLY A 188 3.58 -19.45 1.33
N PRO A 189 4.87 -19.79 1.54
CA PRO A 189 5.61 -19.56 2.79
C PRO A 189 6.32 -18.20 2.86
N SER A 190 6.07 -17.27 1.92
CA SER A 190 6.80 -16.00 1.85
C SER A 190 6.69 -15.19 3.14
N LYS A 191 7.84 -14.65 3.57
CA LYS A 191 8.03 -13.77 4.75
C LYS A 191 8.46 -12.35 4.35
N ARG A 192 8.23 -11.97 3.09
CA ARG A 192 8.50 -10.61 2.63
C ARG A 192 7.48 -9.65 3.21
N THR A 193 7.86 -8.39 3.40
CA THR A 193 7.01 -7.35 3.98
C THR A 193 5.63 -7.27 3.31
N ALA A 194 5.60 -7.25 1.98
CA ALA A 194 4.35 -7.22 1.21
C ALA A 194 3.48 -8.48 1.42
N SER A 195 4.11 -9.66 1.54
CA SER A 195 3.42 -10.91 1.86
C SER A 195 2.85 -10.87 3.28
N GLU A 196 3.56 -10.27 4.23
CA GLU A 196 3.08 -10.10 5.62
C GLU A 196 1.89 -9.13 5.69
N TRP A 197 1.89 -8.05 4.92
CA TRP A 197 0.74 -7.14 4.81
C TRP A 197 -0.50 -7.86 4.28
N LEU A 198 -0.33 -8.68 3.24
CA LEU A 198 -1.42 -9.45 2.66
C LEU A 198 -1.94 -10.55 3.61
N ARG A 199 -1.08 -11.13 4.44
CA ARG A 199 -1.52 -12.02 5.53
C ARG A 199 -2.26 -11.26 6.62
N CYS A 200 -1.79 -10.07 7.00
CA CYS A 200 -2.51 -9.20 7.92
C CYS A 200 -3.89 -8.86 7.35
N TYR A 201 -3.98 -8.55 6.07
CA TYR A 201 -5.24 -8.31 5.38
C TYR A 201 -6.14 -9.55 5.34
N SER A 202 -5.59 -10.75 5.13
CA SER A 202 -6.36 -11.99 5.20
C SER A 202 -6.95 -12.23 6.61
N LYS A 203 -6.19 -11.93 7.65
CA LYS A 203 -6.70 -11.93 9.04
C LYS A 203 -7.77 -10.88 9.25
N PHE A 204 -7.57 -9.66 8.71
CA PHE A 204 -8.54 -8.58 8.78
C PHE A 204 -9.87 -8.96 8.12
N LEU A 205 -9.84 -9.66 6.99
CA LEU A 205 -11.06 -10.15 6.33
C LEU A 205 -11.83 -11.20 7.16
N ALA A 206 -11.13 -11.94 8.03
CA ALA A 206 -11.73 -12.95 8.90
C ALA A 206 -12.20 -12.37 10.24
N ASP A 207 -11.37 -11.53 10.87
CA ASP A 207 -11.61 -10.87 12.15
C ASP A 207 -10.91 -9.50 12.19
N PRO A 208 -11.60 -8.42 11.78
CA PRO A 208 -11.02 -7.08 11.68
C PRO A 208 -10.40 -6.57 12.99
N PHE A 209 -11.09 -6.76 14.12
CA PHE A 209 -10.67 -6.21 15.41
C PHE A 209 -9.36 -6.86 15.92
N SER A 210 -9.10 -8.12 15.57
CA SER A 210 -7.86 -8.80 15.93
C SER A 210 -6.60 -8.21 15.27
N THR A 211 -6.77 -7.32 14.27
CA THR A 211 -5.67 -6.80 13.45
C THR A 211 -5.33 -5.34 13.70
N VAL A 212 -6.06 -4.63 14.58
CA VAL A 212 -5.84 -3.19 14.84
C VAL A 212 -4.38 -2.90 15.16
N THR A 213 -3.84 -3.55 16.21
CA THR A 213 -2.43 -3.37 16.61
C THR A 213 -1.44 -3.83 15.52
N LEU A 214 -1.76 -4.88 14.76
CA LEU A 214 -0.88 -5.35 13.69
C LEU A 214 -0.74 -4.31 12.57
N TRP A 215 -1.82 -3.57 12.27
CA TRP A 215 -1.77 -2.51 11.29
C TRP A 215 -1.03 -1.27 11.79
N ASP A 216 -1.17 -0.92 13.07
CA ASP A 216 -0.36 0.13 13.68
C ASP A 216 1.13 -0.17 13.57
N ASP A 217 1.53 -1.40 13.90
CA ASP A 217 2.92 -1.86 13.80
C ASP A 217 3.44 -1.77 12.36
N ILE A 218 2.62 -2.17 11.37
CA ILE A 218 2.96 -2.08 9.95
C ILE A 218 3.17 -0.62 9.52
N VAL A 219 2.22 0.27 9.85
CA VAL A 219 2.31 1.69 9.50
C VAL A 219 3.52 2.34 10.18
N GLN A 220 3.79 1.97 11.44
CA GLN A 220 4.92 2.48 12.19
C GLN A 220 6.26 2.04 11.58
N ALA A 221 6.42 0.76 11.26
CA ALA A 221 7.64 0.25 10.65
C ALA A 221 7.95 0.95 9.31
N GLU A 222 6.93 1.21 8.49
CA GLU A 222 7.12 1.94 7.24
C GLU A 222 7.43 3.43 7.43
N ALA A 223 6.86 4.05 8.47
CA ALA A 223 7.18 5.43 8.82
C ALA A 223 8.63 5.57 9.29
N GLU A 224 9.11 4.65 10.13
CA GLU A 224 10.52 4.59 10.56
C GLU A 224 11.45 4.40 9.36
N LEU A 225 11.14 3.43 8.48
CA LEU A 225 11.93 3.20 7.26
C LEU A 225 11.94 4.41 6.32
N TYR A 226 10.83 5.16 6.25
CA TYR A 226 10.80 6.42 5.51
C TYR A 226 11.75 7.45 6.10
N LEU A 227 11.73 7.65 7.42
CA LEU A 227 12.59 8.62 8.09
C LEU A 227 14.08 8.28 7.93
N ASP A 228 14.42 7.00 7.91
CA ASP A 228 15.81 6.57 7.72
C ASP A 228 16.30 6.79 6.28
N THR A 229 15.42 6.60 5.28
CA THR A 229 15.81 6.64 3.86
C THR A 229 15.55 7.97 3.16
N MET A 230 14.58 8.74 3.64
CA MET A 230 14.06 9.97 3.04
C MET A 230 13.76 9.83 1.53
N ASN A 231 13.29 8.65 1.10
CA ASN A 231 13.03 8.34 -0.30
C ASN A 231 11.63 8.79 -0.73
N SER A 232 11.54 9.59 -1.80
CA SER A 232 10.28 10.09 -2.36
C SER A 232 9.33 8.99 -2.85
N THR A 233 9.88 7.87 -3.34
CA THR A 233 9.10 6.71 -3.79
C THR A 233 8.45 6.00 -2.61
N HIS A 234 9.20 5.87 -1.50
CA HIS A 234 8.72 5.31 -0.24
C HIS A 234 7.64 6.22 0.39
N ARG A 235 7.80 7.54 0.27
CA ARG A 235 6.80 8.52 0.73
C ARG A 235 5.43 8.31 0.11
N ALA A 236 5.35 8.06 -1.19
CA ALA A 236 4.08 7.84 -1.88
C ALA A 236 3.36 6.60 -1.34
N LEU A 237 4.11 5.51 -1.15
CA LEU A 237 3.62 4.26 -0.57
C LEU A 237 3.17 4.42 0.89
N LEU A 238 3.95 5.11 1.72
CA LEU A 238 3.57 5.37 3.12
C LEU A 238 2.28 6.17 3.20
N LYS A 239 2.11 7.16 2.32
CA LYS A 239 0.92 8.02 2.29
C LYS A 239 -0.31 7.19 1.97
N ASP A 240 -0.24 6.38 0.92
CA ASP A 240 -1.38 5.56 0.48
C ASP A 240 -1.72 4.49 1.54
N LEU A 241 -0.72 3.87 2.17
CA LEU A 241 -0.90 2.96 3.31
C LEU A 241 -1.56 3.65 4.52
N LEU A 242 -1.10 4.86 4.88
CA LEU A 242 -1.62 5.62 6.01
C LEU A 242 -3.08 6.05 5.79
N HIS A 243 -3.41 6.50 4.58
CA HIS A 243 -4.78 6.83 4.21
C HIS A 243 -5.69 5.61 4.31
N TRP A 244 -5.24 4.46 3.80
CA TRP A 244 -5.98 3.21 3.90
C TRP A 244 -6.19 2.81 5.38
N HIS A 245 -5.12 2.87 6.19
CA HIS A 245 -5.18 2.56 7.62
C HIS A 245 -6.22 3.41 8.34
N TYR A 246 -6.19 4.73 8.11
CA TYR A 246 -7.12 5.66 8.72
C TYR A 246 -8.57 5.33 8.39
N LEU A 247 -8.87 5.12 7.10
CA LEU A 247 -10.21 4.76 6.64
C LEU A 247 -10.68 3.44 7.25
N VAL A 248 -9.79 2.47 7.41
CA VAL A 248 -10.12 1.17 7.99
C VAL A 248 -10.44 1.30 9.47
N MET A 249 -9.59 1.99 10.23
CA MET A 249 -9.76 2.13 11.68
C MET A 249 -10.99 2.98 12.02
N ALA A 250 -11.24 4.06 11.28
CA ALA A 250 -12.47 4.85 11.41
C ALA A 250 -13.73 3.99 11.17
N GLN A 251 -13.69 3.05 10.21
CA GLN A 251 -14.81 2.13 9.96
C GLN A 251 -15.01 1.10 11.08
N LEU A 252 -13.96 0.78 11.84
CA LEU A 252 -14.05 -0.09 13.01
C LEU A 252 -14.48 0.65 14.29
N GLY A 253 -14.55 1.98 14.25
CA GLY A 253 -14.76 2.82 15.44
C GLY A 253 -13.52 2.96 16.32
N GLU A 254 -12.34 2.60 15.79
CA GLU A 254 -11.04 2.71 16.47
C GLU A 254 -10.39 4.06 16.13
N ASP A 255 -11.11 5.14 16.45
CA ASP A 255 -10.72 6.51 16.07
C ASP A 255 -9.42 6.96 16.72
N ASP A 256 -9.13 6.50 17.95
CA ASP A 256 -7.88 6.83 18.65
C ASP A 256 -6.65 6.32 17.89
N HIS A 257 -6.72 5.10 17.36
CA HIS A 257 -5.65 4.48 16.57
C HIS A 257 -5.47 5.19 15.22
N SER A 258 -6.58 5.49 14.55
CA SER A 258 -6.57 6.17 13.25
C SER A 258 -5.96 7.58 13.36
N GLN A 259 -6.39 8.34 14.36
CA GLN A 259 -5.96 9.72 14.57
C GLN A 259 -4.51 9.80 15.05
N ALA A 260 -4.10 8.94 16.00
CA ALA A 260 -2.74 8.94 16.52
C ALA A 260 -1.68 8.72 15.41
N ALA A 261 -1.94 7.79 14.49
CA ALA A 261 -1.05 7.52 13.38
C ALA A 261 -0.94 8.73 12.42
N ILE A 262 -2.08 9.30 12.01
CA ILE A 262 -2.11 10.43 11.07
C ILE A 262 -1.49 11.70 11.66
N VAL A 263 -1.87 12.08 12.89
CA VAL A 263 -1.35 13.26 13.59
C VAL A 263 0.17 13.21 13.69
N ARG A 264 0.71 12.02 13.95
CA ARG A 264 2.16 11.83 14.09
C ARG A 264 2.89 11.84 12.75
N ILE A 265 2.38 11.14 11.73
CA ILE A 265 3.16 10.83 10.52
C ILE A 265 3.00 11.91 9.44
N VAL A 266 1.80 12.43 9.19
CA VAL A 266 1.54 13.36 8.08
C VAL A 266 2.43 14.61 8.11
N PRO A 267 2.62 15.29 9.27
CA PRO A 267 3.48 16.47 9.32
C PRO A 267 4.93 16.19 8.90
N GLN A 268 5.44 15.00 9.19
CA GLN A 268 6.81 14.56 8.84
C GLN A 268 6.96 14.24 7.34
N MET A 269 5.86 13.89 6.68
CA MET A 269 5.85 13.57 5.24
C MET A 269 5.84 14.82 4.36
N ILE A 270 5.49 15.98 4.91
CA ILE A 270 5.52 17.26 4.20
C ILE A 270 6.98 17.68 4.03
N GLN A 271 7.46 17.63 2.79
CA GLN A 271 8.85 17.98 2.44
C GLN A 271 8.90 19.20 1.52
N GLN A 272 7.81 19.44 0.77
CA GLN A 272 7.67 20.55 -0.15
C GLN A 272 6.39 21.31 0.14
N PRO A 273 6.33 22.63 -0.14
CA PRO A 273 5.13 23.42 0.06
C PRO A 273 3.89 22.80 -0.61
N VAL A 274 4.03 22.25 -1.82
CA VAL A 274 2.91 21.60 -2.53
C VAL A 274 2.30 20.41 -1.79
N ASP A 275 3.07 19.74 -0.92
CA ASP A 275 2.56 18.62 -0.12
C ASP A 275 1.52 19.11 0.90
N VAL A 276 1.68 20.31 1.47
CA VAL A 276 0.76 20.90 2.46
C VAL A 276 -0.66 20.97 1.89
N ILE A 277 -0.82 21.44 0.65
CA ILE A 277 -2.14 21.58 0.01
C ILE A 277 -2.82 20.22 -0.12
N HIS A 278 -2.11 19.24 -0.67
CA HIS A 278 -2.67 17.90 -0.88
C HIS A 278 -3.02 17.20 0.43
N GLN A 279 -2.20 17.37 1.48
CA GLN A 279 -2.47 16.79 2.79
C GLN A 279 -3.66 17.49 3.47
N LEU A 280 -3.71 18.83 3.46
CA LEU A 280 -4.84 19.56 4.05
C LEU A 280 -6.17 19.23 3.35
N ASP A 281 -6.19 19.12 2.02
CA ASP A 281 -7.39 18.71 1.29
C ASP A 281 -7.87 17.32 1.74
N TRP A 282 -6.96 16.33 1.79
CA TRP A 282 -7.33 14.97 2.22
C TRP A 282 -7.78 14.92 3.69
N LEU A 283 -7.05 15.58 4.60
CA LEU A 283 -7.39 15.61 6.02
C LEU A 283 -8.73 16.28 6.28
N ARG A 284 -9.04 17.36 5.54
CA ARG A 284 -10.33 18.06 5.62
C ARG A 284 -11.46 17.15 5.16
N ASP A 285 -11.31 16.52 4.00
CA ASP A 285 -12.33 15.64 3.42
C ASP A 285 -12.66 14.42 4.31
N HIS A 286 -11.76 14.10 5.25
CA HIS A 286 -11.90 12.99 6.20
C HIS A 286 -12.04 13.45 7.66
N GLU A 287 -12.24 14.75 7.90
CA GLU A 287 -12.46 15.31 9.24
C GLU A 287 -11.33 14.99 10.26
N ALA A 288 -10.09 14.85 9.78
CA ALA A 288 -8.91 14.59 10.60
C ALA A 288 -8.38 15.88 11.26
N TRP A 289 -9.21 16.53 12.07
CA TRP A 289 -8.99 17.88 12.59
C TRP A 289 -7.72 18.04 13.41
N ALA A 290 -7.44 17.09 14.32
CA ALA A 290 -6.22 17.14 15.13
C ALA A 290 -4.94 17.14 14.28
N ALA A 291 -4.97 16.47 13.13
CA ALA A 291 -3.84 16.44 12.22
C ALA A 291 -3.72 17.73 11.39
N ILE A 292 -4.84 18.36 11.04
CA ILE A 292 -4.84 19.71 10.43
C ILE A 292 -4.19 20.70 11.39
N ASP A 293 -4.58 20.69 12.66
CA ASP A 293 -4.02 21.58 13.68
C ASP A 293 -2.51 21.36 13.81
N LYS A 294 -2.08 20.10 13.80
CA LYS A 294 -0.66 19.74 13.85
C LYS A 294 0.13 20.21 12.63
N VAL A 295 -0.43 20.04 11.42
CA VAL A 295 0.17 20.55 10.18
C VAL A 295 0.24 22.07 10.20
N ALA A 296 -0.81 22.76 10.67
CA ALA A 296 -0.86 24.21 10.77
C ALA A 296 0.20 24.75 11.75
N GLU A 297 0.41 24.07 12.87
CA GLU A 297 1.46 24.39 13.85
C GLU A 297 2.86 24.21 13.25
N GLU A 298 3.17 23.03 12.72
CA GLU A 298 4.54 22.68 12.29
C GLU A 298 4.95 23.37 10.99
N HIS A 299 4.01 23.64 10.10
CA HIS A 299 4.26 24.25 8.79
C HIS A 299 3.78 25.70 8.69
N LYS A 300 3.58 26.37 9.83
CA LYS A 300 3.05 27.74 9.93
C LYS A 300 3.76 28.71 8.98
N GLN A 301 5.09 28.69 8.94
CA GLN A 301 5.86 29.61 8.10
C GLN A 301 5.58 29.41 6.60
N VAL A 302 5.43 28.16 6.17
CA VAL A 302 5.14 27.82 4.76
C VAL A 302 3.72 28.23 4.40
N ILE A 303 2.77 28.00 5.30
CA ILE A 303 1.36 28.40 5.14
C ILE A 303 1.26 29.93 5.10
N ASP A 304 1.91 30.64 6.02
CA ASP A 304 1.89 32.09 6.10
C ASP A 304 2.44 32.77 4.85
N ALA A 305 3.38 32.11 4.17
CA ALA A 305 4.00 32.61 2.94
C ALA A 305 3.21 32.29 1.67
N ASN A 306 2.15 31.47 1.74
CA ASN A 306 1.42 31.00 0.56
C ASN A 306 -0.10 31.28 0.67
N THR A 307 -0.58 32.18 -0.17
CA THR A 307 -2.00 32.57 -0.25
C THR A 307 -2.95 31.37 -0.38
N LEU A 308 -2.64 30.40 -1.24
CA LEU A 308 -3.53 29.27 -1.47
C LEU A 308 -3.60 28.35 -0.24
N MET A 309 -2.50 28.17 0.48
CA MET A 309 -2.46 27.38 1.71
C MET A 309 -3.23 28.06 2.85
N LYS A 310 -3.17 29.39 2.94
CA LYS A 310 -4.01 30.13 3.88
C LYS A 310 -5.50 29.90 3.63
N TYR A 311 -5.94 30.01 2.38
CA TYR A 311 -7.32 29.68 2.03
C TYR A 311 -7.66 28.22 2.35
N GLN A 312 -6.74 27.27 2.12
CA GLN A 312 -6.97 25.87 2.51
C GLN A 312 -7.20 25.68 4.00
N LEU A 313 -6.33 26.25 4.82
CA LEU A 313 -6.47 26.17 6.26
C LEU A 313 -7.73 26.93 6.73
N ALA A 314 -8.06 28.06 6.11
CA ALA A 314 -9.29 28.80 6.41
C ALA A 314 -10.54 27.95 6.13
N GLY A 315 -10.58 27.24 4.98
CA GLY A 315 -11.67 26.33 4.64
C GLY A 315 -11.81 25.18 5.64
N ALA A 316 -10.68 24.60 6.08
CA ALA A 316 -10.68 23.58 7.13
C ALA A 316 -11.19 24.12 8.49
N LEU A 317 -10.73 25.30 8.92
CA LEU A 317 -11.19 25.95 10.16
C LEU A 317 -12.69 26.26 10.12
N ARG A 318 -13.23 26.67 8.95
CA ARG A 318 -14.67 26.90 8.78
C ARG A 318 -15.47 25.62 9.02
N GLN A 319 -15.00 24.49 8.49
CA GLN A 319 -15.65 23.19 8.69
C GLN A 319 -15.56 22.68 10.13
N GLN A 320 -14.48 23.00 10.84
CA GLN A 320 -14.36 22.77 12.29
C GLN A 320 -15.26 23.68 13.14
N GLY A 321 -15.94 24.67 12.54
CA GLY A 321 -16.78 25.64 13.25
C GLY A 321 -16.02 26.86 13.78
N GLN A 322 -14.73 27.00 13.47
CA GLN A 322 -13.88 28.12 13.87
C GLN A 322 -14.01 29.31 12.90
N ASN A 323 -15.23 29.84 12.77
CA ASN A 323 -15.56 30.83 11.74
C ASN A 323 -14.75 32.14 11.84
N GLU A 324 -14.46 32.62 13.06
CA GLU A 324 -13.70 33.86 13.25
C GLU A 324 -12.25 33.72 12.78
N GLU A 325 -11.59 32.61 13.12
CA GLU A 325 -10.22 32.33 12.71
C GLU A 325 -10.13 32.06 11.21
N SER A 326 -11.12 31.34 10.67
CA SER A 326 -11.28 31.10 9.23
C SER A 326 -11.34 32.42 8.45
N GLU A 327 -12.26 33.33 8.81
CA GLU A 327 -12.41 34.61 8.10
C GLU A 327 -11.17 35.49 8.26
N LYS A 328 -10.53 35.50 9.44
CA LYS A 328 -9.28 36.22 9.62
C LYS A 328 -8.20 35.72 8.66
N LEU A 329 -8.04 34.40 8.55
CA LEU A 329 -7.02 33.79 7.70
C LEU A 329 -7.33 33.99 6.20
N ALA A 330 -8.60 33.95 5.81
CA ALA A 330 -9.04 34.25 4.44
C ALA A 330 -8.78 35.72 4.07
N ASN A 331 -9.06 36.67 4.97
CA ASN A 331 -8.76 38.09 4.74
C ASN A 331 -7.25 38.36 4.63
N ASP A 332 -6.44 37.70 5.46
CA ASP A 332 -4.97 37.76 5.35
C ASP A 332 -4.48 37.19 4.01
N ALA A 333 -5.11 36.12 3.51
CA ALA A 333 -4.81 35.53 2.20
C ALA A 333 -5.17 36.49 1.06
N PHE A 334 -6.36 37.10 1.12
CA PHE A 334 -6.84 38.09 0.16
C PHE A 334 -5.92 39.31 0.06
N ALA A 335 -5.46 39.83 1.20
CA ALA A 335 -4.48 40.93 1.21
C ALA A 335 -3.21 40.55 0.44
N MET A 336 -2.69 39.33 0.62
CA MET A 336 -1.50 38.84 -0.09
C MET A 336 -1.73 38.56 -1.57
N SER A 337 -2.90 38.04 -1.96
CA SER A 337 -3.23 37.78 -3.38
C SER A 337 -3.20 39.08 -4.18
N SER A 338 -3.63 40.18 -3.54
CA SER A 338 -3.72 41.51 -4.12
C SER A 338 -2.37 42.10 -4.53
N GLU A 339 -1.30 41.72 -3.84
CA GLU A 339 0.07 42.22 -4.05
C GLU A 339 0.90 41.34 -4.99
N SER A 340 0.57 40.04 -5.10
CA SER A 340 1.42 39.02 -5.72
C SER A 340 1.03 38.60 -7.14
N GLY A 341 -0.12 39.06 -7.65
CA GLY A 341 -0.56 38.78 -9.04
C GLY A 341 -1.02 37.33 -9.28
N VAL A 342 -1.30 36.57 -8.22
CA VAL A 342 -1.71 35.15 -8.29
C VAL A 342 -3.24 34.93 -8.27
N ARG A 343 -4.04 36.01 -8.37
CA ARG A 343 -5.50 35.97 -8.18
C ARG A 343 -6.23 35.00 -9.09
N GLU A 344 -5.84 34.88 -10.36
CA GLU A 344 -6.50 33.95 -11.29
C GLU A 344 -6.36 32.48 -10.84
N ILE A 345 -5.17 32.11 -10.36
CA ILE A 345 -4.88 30.75 -9.88
C ILE A 345 -5.67 30.48 -8.59
N VAL A 346 -5.67 31.45 -7.66
CA VAL A 346 -6.42 31.37 -6.39
C VAL A 346 -7.92 31.26 -6.65
N SER A 347 -8.48 32.15 -7.48
CA SER A 347 -9.91 32.16 -7.82
C SER A 347 -10.36 30.82 -8.41
N ARG A 348 -9.58 30.25 -9.34
CA ARG A 348 -9.88 28.94 -9.91
C ARG A 348 -9.88 27.84 -8.85
N ALA A 349 -8.95 27.89 -7.91
CA ALA A 349 -8.83 26.92 -6.84
C ALA A 349 -9.96 27.03 -5.80
N LEU A 350 -10.43 28.25 -5.50
CA LEU A 350 -11.60 28.50 -4.64
C LEU A 350 -12.88 27.99 -5.30
N LEU A 351 -13.05 28.26 -6.60
CA LEU A 351 -14.19 27.79 -7.38
C LEU A 351 -14.28 26.26 -7.41
N GLN A 352 -13.14 25.58 -7.60
CA GLN A 352 -13.08 24.11 -7.58
C GLN A 352 -13.49 23.51 -6.23
N ARG A 353 -13.32 24.26 -5.14
CA ARG A 353 -13.67 23.86 -3.78
C ARG A 353 -15.04 24.34 -3.31
N ALA A 354 -15.81 24.99 -4.20
CA ALA A 354 -17.11 25.58 -3.87
C ALA A 354 -17.06 26.63 -2.74
N GLU A 355 -15.92 27.32 -2.57
CA GLU A 355 -15.75 28.43 -1.63
C GLU A 355 -16.18 29.75 -2.29
N PHE A 356 -17.47 29.84 -2.64
CA PHE A 356 -18.01 30.90 -3.51
C PHE A 356 -17.86 32.31 -2.92
N ASP A 357 -18.05 32.47 -1.61
CA ASP A 357 -17.97 33.77 -0.94
C ASP A 357 -16.58 34.41 -1.15
N TRP A 358 -15.51 33.63 -0.96
CA TRP A 358 -14.13 34.10 -1.14
C TRP A 358 -13.75 34.22 -2.63
N PHE A 359 -14.27 33.33 -3.48
CA PHE A 359 -14.10 33.41 -4.92
C PHE A 359 -14.65 34.72 -5.50
N GLU A 360 -15.85 35.15 -5.08
CA GLU A 360 -16.45 36.40 -5.54
C GLU A 360 -15.60 37.61 -5.13
N ASN A 361 -15.05 37.61 -3.91
CA ASN A 361 -14.19 38.69 -3.43
C ASN A 361 -12.90 38.83 -4.26
N GLU A 362 -12.28 37.71 -4.63
CA GLU A 362 -11.07 37.68 -5.48
C GLU A 362 -11.34 38.13 -6.93
N LEU A 363 -12.57 37.93 -7.43
CA LEU A 363 -12.99 38.31 -8.80
C LEU A 363 -13.38 39.78 -8.93
N GLN A 364 -13.95 40.37 -7.88
CA GLN A 364 -14.46 41.74 -7.88
C GLN A 364 -13.38 42.80 -7.69
N SER A 365 -12.19 42.40 -7.27
CA SER A 365 -11.04 43.27 -6.99
C SER A 365 -10.05 43.27 -8.15
#